data_AF-A0A1G2LW82-F1
#
_entry.id   AF-A0A1G2LW82-F1
#
_cell.length_a   1.000
_cell.length_b   1.000
_cell.length_c   1.000
_cell.angle_alpha   90.00
_cell.angle_beta   90.00
_cell.angle_gamma   90.00
#
_symmetry.space_group_name_H-M   'P 1'
#
loop_
_entity.id
_entity.type
_entity.pdbx_description
1 polymer ?
#
loop_
_entity_poly.entity_id
_entity_poly.type
_entity_poly.pdbx_seq_one_letter_code
_entity_poly.pdbx_strand_id
1 'polypeptide(L)'
;MDFVFPGGGSIKESRERILKCFNVIKTIWLNNEDENNNDMIVVAHGGANMIILSEILKVKTTTYDLRTLRQDNTCVNIINYCENGAWRPKIQIVLANSTHHLDMKF
;
A
#
# COMPACT_ATOMS: atom_id res chain seq x y z
N MET A 1 20.56 8.35 -10.22
CA MET A 1 21.16 8.71 -8.92
C MET A 1 20.07 8.56 -7.88
N ASP A 2 20.27 7.67 -6.91
CA ASP A 2 19.32 7.50 -5.81
C ASP A 2 19.47 8.67 -4.84
N PHE A 3 18.37 9.31 -4.49
CA PHE A 3 18.36 10.42 -3.54
C PHE A 3 18.56 9.88 -2.11
N VAL A 4 19.47 10.50 -1.36
CA VAL A 4 19.82 10.15 0.02
C VAL A 4 19.57 11.34 0.93
N PHE A 5 18.84 11.13 2.01
CA PHE A 5 18.62 12.18 3.01
C PHE A 5 19.85 12.33 3.92
N PRO A 6 20.32 13.55 4.23
CA PRO A 6 21.41 13.75 5.18
C PRO A 6 21.08 13.14 6.56
N GLY A 7 21.94 12.26 7.06
CA GLY A 7 21.72 11.53 8.33
C GLY A 7 20.63 10.46 8.28
N GLY A 8 20.05 10.21 7.10
CA GLY A 8 19.03 9.18 6.86
C GLY A 8 19.50 8.15 5.82
N GLY A 9 18.56 7.29 5.41
CA GLY A 9 18.77 6.35 4.32
C GLY A 9 18.34 6.90 2.96
N SER A 10 18.57 6.12 1.92
CA SER A 10 18.03 6.38 0.59
C SER A 10 16.55 5.99 0.49
N ILE A 11 15.88 6.55 -0.53
CA ILE A 11 14.52 6.13 -0.90
C ILE A 11 14.50 4.63 -1.26
N LYS A 12 15.55 4.16 -1.93
CA LYS A 12 15.70 2.76 -2.33
C LYS A 12 15.80 1.83 -1.13
N GLU A 13 16.64 2.13 -0.16
CA GLU A 13 16.77 1.35 1.09
C GLU A 13 15.44 1.31 1.86
N SER A 14 14.75 2.45 1.92
CA SER A 14 13.43 2.54 2.56
C SER A 14 12.42 1.64 1.86
N ARG A 15 12.36 1.68 0.52
CA ARG A 15 11.52 0.81 -0.31
C ARG A 15 11.81 -0.66 -0.07
N GLU A 16 13.07 -1.06 -0.15
CA GLU A 16 13.48 -2.46 0.04
C GLU A 16 13.06 -2.98 1.41
N ARG A 17 13.28 -2.20 2.47
CA ARG A 17 12.88 -2.56 3.83
C ARG A 17 11.36 -2.72 3.98
N ILE A 18 10.60 -1.75 3.45
CA ILE A 18 9.13 -1.76 3.54
C ILE A 18 8.55 -2.95 2.76
N LEU A 19 9.00 -3.17 1.53
CA LEU A 19 8.50 -4.26 0.69
C LEU A 19 8.90 -5.63 1.22
N LYS A 20 10.09 -5.77 1.82
CA LYS A 20 10.50 -7.00 2.51
C LYS A 20 9.52 -7.35 3.63
N CYS A 21 9.16 -6.38 4.47
CA CYS A 21 8.21 -6.59 5.56
C CYS A 21 6.79 -6.89 5.02
N PHE A 22 6.30 -6.08 4.08
CA PHE A 22 4.98 -6.24 3.49
C PHE A 22 4.81 -7.62 2.82
N ASN A 23 5.83 -8.11 2.09
CA ASN A 23 5.76 -9.42 1.45
C ASN A 23 5.70 -10.58 2.44
N VAL A 24 6.36 -10.48 3.60
CA VAL A 24 6.22 -11.48 4.67
C VAL A 24 4.80 -11.51 5.20
N ILE A 25 4.24 -10.35 5.54
CA ILE A 25 2.86 -10.24 6.07
C ILE A 25 1.86 -10.74 5.03
N LYS A 26 2.01 -10.33 3.77
CA LYS A 26 1.17 -10.77 2.66
C LYS A 26 1.22 -12.29 2.47
N THR A 27 2.39 -12.91 2.65
CA THR A 27 2.54 -14.37 2.54
C THR A 27 1.79 -15.09 3.66
N ILE A 28 1.88 -14.58 4.90
CA ILE A 28 1.13 -15.12 6.04
C ILE A 28 -0.38 -15.01 5.77
N TRP A 29 -0.83 -13.83 5.33
CA TRP A 29 -2.23 -13.57 5.00
C TRP A 29 -2.77 -14.46 3.86
N LEU A 30 -2.00 -14.63 2.78
CA LEU A 30 -2.40 -15.49 1.64
C LEU A 30 -2.48 -16.98 2.00
N ASN A 31 -1.74 -17.42 3.02
CA ASN A 31 -1.76 -18.80 3.49
C ASN A 31 -2.73 -18.98 4.68
N ASN A 32 -3.53 -17.97 5.02
CA ASN A 32 -4.55 -18.10 6.05
C ASN A 32 -5.72 -18.92 5.51
N GLU A 33 -6.04 -20.03 6.18
CA GLU A 33 -7.15 -20.93 5.82
C GLU A 33 -8.45 -20.59 6.58
N ASP A 34 -8.42 -19.63 7.52
CA ASP A 34 -9.61 -19.18 8.25
C ASP A 34 -10.47 -18.25 7.39
N GLU A 35 -11.49 -18.82 6.75
CA GLU A 35 -12.45 -18.09 5.91
C GLU A 35 -13.16 -16.92 6.64
N ASN A 36 -13.26 -16.96 7.97
CA ASN A 36 -13.89 -15.90 8.75
C ASN A 36 -12.93 -14.75 9.09
N ASN A 37 -11.63 -14.89 8.79
CA ASN A 37 -10.61 -13.91 9.14
C ASN A 37 -9.61 -13.69 8.00
N ASN A 38 -10.14 -13.37 6.83
CA ASN A 38 -9.37 -13.19 5.60
C ASN A 38 -9.04 -11.73 5.26
N ASP A 39 -9.13 -10.81 6.22
CA ASP A 39 -8.78 -9.41 6.03
C ASP A 39 -7.40 -9.07 6.64
N MET A 40 -6.65 -8.23 5.94
CA MET A 40 -5.37 -7.68 6.42
C MET A 40 -5.49 -6.15 6.54
N ILE A 41 -5.18 -5.63 7.72
CA ILE A 41 -5.09 -4.18 7.97
C ILE A 41 -3.62 -3.77 8.07
N VAL A 42 -3.24 -2.76 7.29
CA VAL A 42 -1.91 -2.13 7.36
C VAL A 42 -2.06 -0.70 7.87
N VAL A 43 -1.44 -0.40 9.01
CA VAL A 43 -1.37 0.95 9.58
C VAL A 43 0.09 1.40 9.57
N ALA A 44 0.41 2.39 8.75
CA ALA A 44 1.74 2.98 8.69
C ALA A 44 1.70 4.47 8.31
N HIS A 45 2.88 5.08 8.23
CA HIS A 45 3.03 6.46 7.79
C HIS A 45 2.85 6.60 6.27
N GLY A 46 2.48 7.80 5.80
CA GLY A 46 2.16 8.06 4.38
C GLY A 46 3.23 7.61 3.39
N GLY A 47 4.52 7.77 3.71
CA GLY A 47 5.61 7.28 2.85
C GLY A 47 5.62 5.75 2.69
N ALA A 48 5.37 5.01 3.77
CA ALA A 48 5.30 3.55 3.74
C ALA A 48 4.05 3.05 3.03
N ASN A 49 2.89 3.63 3.37
CA ASN A 49 1.62 3.30 2.71
C ASN A 49 1.69 3.55 1.20
N MET A 50 2.29 4.67 0.75
CA MET A 50 2.47 4.92 -0.68
C MET A 50 3.37 3.87 -1.35
N ILE A 51 4.49 3.47 -0.74
CA ILE A 51 5.36 2.45 -1.31
C ILE A 51 4.60 1.14 -1.50
N ILE A 52 3.79 0.75 -0.50
CA ILE A 52 2.95 -0.44 -0.54
C ILE A 52 1.89 -0.30 -1.64
N LEU A 53 1.10 0.78 -1.66
CA LEU A 53 0.07 1.01 -2.67
C LEU A 53 0.65 1.00 -4.08
N SER A 54 1.80 1.63 -4.29
CA SER A 54 2.43 1.67 -5.61
C SER A 54 2.88 0.29 -6.07
N GLU A 55 3.38 -0.55 -5.16
CA GLU A 55 3.71 -1.96 -5.44
C GLU A 55 2.47 -2.76 -5.83
N ILE A 56 1.37 -2.60 -5.08
CA ILE A 56 0.10 -3.29 -5.34
C ILE A 56 -0.47 -2.89 -6.71
N LEU A 57 -0.47 -1.60 -7.02
CA LEU A 57 -1.02 -1.05 -8.26
C LEU A 57 -0.06 -1.14 -9.44
N LYS A 58 1.16 -1.66 -9.24
CA LYS A 58 2.23 -1.69 -10.24
C LYS A 58 2.53 -0.33 -10.87
N VAL A 59 2.33 0.75 -10.10
CA VAL A 59 2.69 2.10 -10.52
C VAL A 59 4.21 2.21 -10.43
N LYS A 60 4.84 2.69 -11.51
CA LYS A 60 6.28 2.95 -11.48
C LYS A 60 6.57 3.94 -10.36
N THR A 61 7.62 3.65 -9.61
CA THR A 61 8.01 4.40 -8.42
C THR A 61 9.40 4.96 -8.65
N THR A 62 9.53 5.89 -9.59
CA THR A 62 10.70 6.76 -9.59
C THR A 62 10.62 7.72 -8.40
N THR A 63 11.74 8.34 -8.04
CA THR A 63 11.82 9.32 -6.92
C THR A 63 10.76 10.42 -7.01
N TYR A 64 10.37 10.82 -8.23
CA TYR A 64 9.33 11.82 -8.46
C TYR A 64 7.91 11.22 -8.46
N ASP A 65 7.76 9.96 -8.88
CA ASP A 65 6.46 9.26 -8.86
C ASP A 65 5.95 9.01 -7.44
N LEU A 66 6.85 8.95 -6.45
CA LEU A 66 6.50 8.98 -5.02
C LEU A 66 5.88 10.31 -4.57
N ARG A 67 5.57 11.25 -5.46
CA ARG A 67 4.75 12.43 -5.13
C ARG A 67 3.45 12.48 -5.93
N THR A 68 3.21 11.51 -6.81
CA THR A 68 2.01 11.47 -7.66
C THR A 68 0.78 10.99 -6.90
N LEU A 69 0.97 10.15 -5.88
CA LEU A 69 -0.11 9.67 -5.01
C LEU A 69 0.09 10.20 -3.60
N ARG A 70 -0.70 11.20 -3.22
CA ARG A 70 -0.76 11.70 -1.85
C ARG A 70 -1.88 10.98 -1.11
N GLN A 71 -1.60 10.63 0.14
CA GLN A 71 -2.61 10.16 1.08
C GLN A 71 -2.85 11.22 2.14
N ASP A 72 -4.13 11.45 2.45
CA ASP A 72 -4.53 12.28 3.56
C ASP A 72 -4.30 11.56 4.88
N ASN A 73 -4.15 12.34 5.94
CA ASN A 73 -4.00 11.77 7.27
C ASN A 73 -5.21 10.92 7.62
N THR A 74 -4.95 9.76 8.23
CA THR A 74 -5.98 8.79 8.64
C THR A 74 -6.89 8.31 7.52
N CYS A 75 -6.58 8.55 6.24
CA CYS A 75 -7.39 8.05 5.14
C CYS A 75 -7.45 6.51 5.12
N VAL A 76 -8.58 5.97 4.68
CA VAL A 76 -8.79 4.54 4.50
C VAL A 76 -8.71 4.20 3.01
N ASN A 77 -7.97 3.15 2.71
CA ASN A 77 -7.87 2.56 1.38
C ASN A 77 -8.28 1.09 1.50
N ILE A 78 -9.13 0.60 0.60
CA ILE A 78 -9.60 -0.79 0.58
C ILE A 78 -9.24 -1.37 -0.79
N ILE A 79 -8.50 -2.48 -0.78
CA ILE A 79 -8.06 -3.18 -1.97
C ILE A 79 -8.42 -4.65 -1.82
N ASN A 80 -9.21 -5.16 -2.76
CA ASN A 80 -9.53 -6.57 -2.85
C ASN A 80 -8.51 -7.29 -3.71
N TYR A 81 -8.07 -8.47 -3.26
CA TYR A 81 -7.41 -9.45 -4.10
C TYR A 81 -8.42 -10.50 -4.50
N CYS A 82 -8.63 -10.67 -5.81
CA CYS A 82 -9.50 -11.73 -6.32
C CYS A 82 -8.63 -12.90 -6.78
N GLU A 83 -9.00 -14.12 -6.37
CA GLU A 83 -8.49 -15.31 -7.03
C GLU A 83 -8.95 -15.32 -8.50
N ASN A 84 -8.10 -15.87 -9.36
CA ASN A 84 -8.24 -15.82 -10.82
C ASN A 84 -9.58 -16.44 -11.28
N GLY A 85 -10.60 -15.61 -11.47
CA GLY A 85 -11.82 -15.94 -12.20
C GLY A 85 -11.88 -15.13 -13.51
N ALA A 86 -12.39 -15.73 -14.59
CA ALA A 86 -12.33 -15.21 -15.96
C ALA A 86 -12.88 -13.78 -16.20
N TRP A 87 -13.53 -13.17 -15.20
CA TRP A 87 -14.19 -11.86 -15.31
C TRP A 87 -13.78 -10.83 -14.24
N ARG A 88 -12.96 -11.19 -13.23
CA ARG A 88 -12.57 -10.24 -12.17
C ARG A 88 -11.07 -9.90 -12.24
N PRO A 89 -10.68 -8.63 -12.10
CA PRO A 89 -9.27 -8.27 -12.05
C PRO A 89 -8.65 -8.86 -10.78
N LYS A 90 -7.39 -9.30 -10.88
CA LYS A 90 -6.63 -9.86 -9.73
C LYS A 90 -6.57 -8.91 -8.53
N ILE A 91 -6.63 -7.60 -8.79
CA ILE A 91 -6.62 -6.53 -7.79
C ILE A 91 -7.72 -5.55 -8.15
N GLN A 92 -8.54 -5.17 -7.17
CA GLN A 92 -9.58 -4.16 -7.31
C GLN A 92 -9.44 -3.11 -6.20
N ILE A 93 -9.32 -1.84 -6.58
CA ILE A 93 -9.42 -0.73 -5.64
C ILE A 93 -10.91 -0.50 -5.35
N VAL A 94 -11.32 -0.67 -4.10
CA VAL A 94 -12.71 -0.47 -3.65
C VAL A 94 -12.90 0.92 -3.07
N LEU A 95 -11.89 1.39 -2.33
CA LEU A 95 -11.89 2.69 -1.69
C LEU A 95 -10.47 3.26 -1.76
N ALA A 96 -10.34 4.52 -2.16
CA ALA A 96 -9.06 5.21 -2.23
C ALA A 96 -9.15 6.54 -1.48
N ASN A 97 -8.17 6.79 -0.63
CA ASN A 97 -7.96 8.04 0.10
C ASN A 97 -9.22 8.59 0.81
N SER A 98 -10.07 7.71 1.36
CA SER A 98 -11.32 8.14 1.97
C SER A 98 -11.09 8.64 3.39
N THR A 99 -11.52 9.87 3.65
CA THR A 99 -11.52 10.52 4.97
C THR A 99 -12.94 10.70 5.51
N HIS A 100 -13.94 10.04 4.90
CA HIS A 100 -15.35 10.26 5.23
C HIS A 100 -15.69 10.02 6.71
N HIS A 101 -15.01 9.06 7.34
CA HIS A 101 -15.17 8.75 8.77
C HIS A 101 -14.70 9.88 9.71
N LEU A 102 -13.94 10.86 9.21
CA LEU A 102 -13.46 12.02 9.97
C LEU A 102 -14.46 13.19 9.94
N ASP A 103 -15.56 13.07 9.20
CA ASP A 103 -16.57 14.11 9.00
C ASP A 103 -15.96 15.46 8.59
N MET A 104 -14.87 15.42 7.82
CA MET A 104 -14.24 16.63 7.31
C MET A 104 -15.14 17.27 6.26
N LYS A 105 -15.60 18.49 6.55
CA LYS A 105 -16.31 19.32 5.59
C LYS A 105 -15.28 20.00 4.69
N PHE A 106 -15.31 19.67 3.41
CA PHE A 106 -14.52 20.32 2.36
C PHE A 106 -15.25 21.56 1.84
#